data_AF-C0NML7-F1
#
_entry.id   AF-C0NML7-F1
#
_cell.length_a   1.000
_cell.length_b   1.000
_cell.length_c   1.000
_cell.angle_alpha   90.00
_cell.angle_beta   90.00
_cell.angle_gamma   90.00
#
_symmetry.space_group_name_H-M   'P 1'
#
loop_
_entity.id
_entity.type
_entity.pdbx_description
1 polymer ?
#
loop_
_entity_poly.entity_id
_entity_poly.type
_entity_poly.pdbx_seq_one_letter_code
_entity_poly.pdbx_strand_id
1 'polypeptide(L)'
;MKKVDKQNVDIRVEAIHEIQYYQKSEDLIFSKTVFIYLVQKIERENYHFQYSVIKTLQVTAETILITLFEYGLKIMIHCRQMILTVRDTRLIVEIAQELRNI
;
A
#
# COMPACT_ATOMS: atom_id res chain seq x y z
N MET A 1 13.22 34.17 1.85
CA MET A 1 13.14 32.91 2.61
C MET A 1 11.69 32.67 3.09
N LYS A 2 10.73 32.45 2.16
CA LYS A 2 9.28 32.31 2.50
C LYS A 2 8.45 31.38 1.60
N LYS A 3 8.89 31.06 0.36
CA LYS A 3 8.10 30.22 -0.57
C LYS A 3 8.26 28.72 -0.32
N VAL A 4 9.49 28.24 -0.09
CA VAL A 4 9.79 26.81 0.09
C VAL A 4 9.15 26.26 1.36
N ASP A 5 9.22 26.99 2.47
CA ASP A 5 8.61 26.53 3.73
C ASP A 5 7.09 26.44 3.64
N LYS A 6 6.45 27.39 2.93
CA LYS A 6 5.00 27.36 2.69
C LYS A 6 4.60 26.13 1.86
N GLN A 7 5.37 25.81 0.81
CA GLN A 7 5.11 24.64 -0.03
C GLN A 7 5.26 23.33 0.77
N ASN A 8 6.28 23.22 1.63
CA ASN A 8 6.46 22.04 2.49
C ASN A 8 5.34 21.86 3.52
N VAL A 9 4.80 22.96 4.05
CA VAL A 9 3.63 22.91 4.95
C VAL A 9 2.40 22.43 4.19
N ASP A 10 2.17 22.94 2.98
CA ASP A 10 1.04 22.54 2.12
C ASP A 10 1.03 21.04 1.86
N ILE A 11 2.18 20.49 1.43
CA ILE A 11 2.35 19.06 1.15
C ILE A 11 2.03 18.18 2.37
N ARG A 12 2.44 18.60 3.58
CA ARG A 12 2.15 17.83 4.81
C ARG A 12 0.68 17.87 5.18
N VAL A 13 0.02 19.02 4.98
CA VAL A 13 -1.40 19.18 5.25
C VAL A 13 -2.23 18.34 4.27
N GLU A 14 -1.90 18.39 2.97
CA GLU A 14 -2.50 17.55 1.93
C GLU A 14 -2.36 16.06 2.26
N ALA A 15 -1.16 15.60 2.63
CA ALA A 15 -0.92 14.20 3.00
C ALA A 15 -1.77 13.75 4.21
N ILE A 16 -1.95 14.60 5.23
CA ILE A 16 -2.81 14.28 6.38
C ILE A 16 -4.28 14.18 5.95
N HIS A 17 -4.75 15.08 5.07
CA HIS A 17 -6.10 15.03 4.54
C HIS A 17 -6.35 13.76 3.71
N GLU A 18 -5.39 13.35 2.87
CA GLU A 18 -5.46 12.10 2.12
C GLU A 18 -5.54 10.89 3.04
N ILE A 19 -4.68 10.80 4.06
CA ILE A 19 -4.71 9.72 5.04
C ILE A 19 -6.08 9.66 5.71
N GLN A 20 -6.62 10.79 6.18
CA GLN A 20 -7.93 10.85 6.82
C GLN A 20 -9.08 10.47 5.89
N TYR A 21 -8.97 10.81 4.61
CA TYR A 21 -9.94 10.45 3.59
C TYR A 21 -9.96 8.94 3.37
N TYR A 22 -8.81 8.34 3.09
CA TYR A 22 -8.71 6.90 2.82
C TYR A 22 -8.96 6.03 4.05
N GLN A 23 -8.66 6.51 5.27
CA GLN A 23 -9.00 5.79 6.50
C GLN A 23 -10.51 5.70 6.78
N LYS A 24 -11.31 6.61 6.20
CA LYS A 24 -12.78 6.61 6.35
C LYS A 24 -13.48 5.89 5.21
N SER A 25 -12.79 5.66 4.09
CA SER A 25 -13.34 4.98 2.93
C SER A 25 -13.12 3.47 3.04
N GLU A 26 -14.11 2.71 2.58
CA GLU A 26 -14.00 1.25 2.37
C GLU A 26 -13.80 0.92 0.88
N ASP A 27 -13.58 1.94 0.04
CA ASP A 27 -13.38 1.76 -1.39
C ASP A 27 -12.01 1.15 -1.67
N LEU A 28 -11.96 0.31 -2.70
CA LEU A 28 -10.70 -0.23 -3.20
C LEU A 28 -9.88 0.90 -3.83
N ILE A 29 -8.58 0.92 -3.53
CA ILE A 29 -7.60 1.91 -3.95
C ILE A 29 -7.28 1.76 -5.43
N PHE A 30 -7.10 0.53 -5.93
CA PHE A 30 -6.80 0.33 -7.35
C PHE A 30 -8.05 0.40 -8.21
N SER A 31 -7.93 1.05 -9.37
CA SER A 31 -8.95 0.93 -10.40
C SER A 31 -9.06 -0.52 -10.86
N LYS A 32 -10.30 -1.04 -10.92
CA LYS A 32 -10.60 -2.42 -11.33
C LYS A 32 -9.97 -2.78 -12.68
N THR A 33 -9.98 -1.85 -13.64
CA THR A 33 -9.40 -2.08 -14.98
C THR A 33 -7.89 -2.29 -14.91
N VAL A 34 -7.20 -1.49 -14.10
CA VAL A 34 -5.75 -1.60 -13.89
C VAL A 34 -5.42 -2.92 -13.19
N PHE A 35 -6.21 -3.30 -12.18
CA PHE A 35 -6.01 -4.56 -11.48
C PHE A 35 -6.25 -5.79 -12.38
N ILE A 36 -7.30 -5.78 -13.21
CA ILE A 36 -7.56 -6.85 -14.20
C ILE A 36 -6.39 -7.00 -15.17
N TYR A 37 -5.89 -5.87 -15.69
CA TYR A 37 -4.73 -5.89 -16.60
C TYR A 37 -3.48 -6.45 -15.90
N LEU A 38 -3.26 -6.11 -14.63
CA LEU A 38 -2.15 -6.65 -13.83
C LEU A 38 -2.26 -8.17 -13.65
N VAL A 39 -3.45 -8.67 -13.30
CA VAL A 39 -3.70 -10.12 -13.16
C VAL A 39 -3.43 -10.83 -14.49
N GLN A 40 -3.98 -10.34 -15.59
CA GLN A 40 -3.76 -10.90 -16.93
C GLN A 40 -2.28 -10.86 -17.36
N LYS A 41 -1.50 -9.88 -16.89
CA LYS A 41 -0.07 -9.77 -17.17
C LYS A 41 0.76 -10.78 -16.36
N ILE A 42 0.34 -11.11 -15.15
CA ILE A 42 1.02 -12.07 -14.26
C ILE A 42 0.69 -13.51 -14.67
N GLU A 43 -0.56 -13.76 -15.00
CA GLU A 43 -1.04 -15.05 -15.46
C GLU A 43 -0.44 -15.37 -16.83
N ARG A 44 0.32 -16.47 -16.90
CA ARG A 44 0.99 -16.88 -18.15
C ARG A 44 0.02 -17.53 -19.14
N GLU A 45 -1.06 -18.07 -18.62
CA GLU A 45 -2.08 -18.76 -19.40
C GLU A 45 -3.31 -17.87 -19.53
N ASN A 46 -4.02 -17.97 -20.66
CA ASN A 46 -5.20 -17.18 -20.96
C ASN A 46 -6.43 -17.68 -20.16
N TYR A 47 -6.32 -17.68 -18.82
CA TYR A 47 -7.43 -18.00 -17.94
C TYR A 47 -8.47 -16.88 -17.96
N HIS A 48 -9.72 -17.27 -18.20
CA HIS A 48 -10.86 -16.39 -17.98
C HIS A 48 -11.30 -16.48 -16.52
N PHE A 49 -10.89 -15.50 -15.73
CA PHE A 49 -11.36 -15.38 -14.34
C PHE A 49 -12.79 -14.86 -14.29
N GLN A 50 -13.60 -15.43 -13.40
CA GLN A 50 -14.87 -14.82 -13.03
C GLN A 50 -14.61 -13.45 -12.37
N TYR A 51 -15.52 -12.50 -12.60
CA TYR A 51 -15.42 -11.17 -11.97
C TYR A 51 -15.37 -11.25 -10.44
N SER A 52 -16.09 -12.19 -9.83
CA SER A 52 -16.03 -12.47 -8.39
C SER A 52 -14.63 -12.84 -7.93
N VAL A 53 -13.93 -13.69 -8.69
CA VAL A 53 -12.55 -14.12 -8.37
C VAL A 53 -11.59 -12.94 -8.46
N ILE A 54 -11.66 -12.14 -9.52
CA ILE A 54 -10.85 -10.91 -9.65
C ILE A 54 -11.12 -9.95 -8.48
N LYS A 55 -12.39 -9.74 -8.10
CA LYS A 55 -12.74 -8.88 -6.98
C LYS A 55 -12.13 -9.40 -5.68
N THR A 56 -12.21 -10.70 -5.41
CA THR A 56 -11.58 -11.31 -4.23
C THR A 56 -10.07 -11.13 -4.23
N LEU A 57 -9.41 -11.40 -5.36
CA LEU A 57 -7.97 -11.17 -5.51
C LEU A 57 -7.60 -9.71 -5.26
N GLN A 58 -8.39 -8.77 -5.75
CA GLN A 58 -8.16 -7.34 -5.54
C GLN A 58 -8.29 -6.96 -4.07
N VAL A 59 -9.37 -7.35 -3.41
CA VAL A 59 -9.59 -7.11 -1.98
C VAL A 59 -8.41 -7.66 -1.18
N THR A 60 -8.04 -8.93 -1.41
CA THR A 60 -6.94 -9.57 -0.70
C THR A 60 -5.60 -8.87 -0.95
N ALA A 61 -5.29 -8.51 -2.19
CA ALA A 61 -4.04 -7.85 -2.53
C ALA A 61 -3.91 -6.47 -1.87
N GLU A 62 -4.98 -5.67 -1.90
CA GLU A 62 -5.00 -4.35 -1.27
C GLU A 62 -4.94 -4.45 0.26
N THR A 63 -5.65 -5.39 0.87
CA THR A 63 -5.54 -5.65 2.32
C THR A 63 -4.10 -5.99 2.72
N ILE A 64 -3.43 -6.87 1.97
CA ILE A 64 -2.02 -7.22 2.24
C ILE A 64 -1.11 -5.98 2.14
N LEU A 65 -1.31 -5.14 1.13
CA LEU A 65 -0.52 -3.92 0.95
C LEU A 65 -0.78 -2.91 2.08
N ILE A 66 -2.04 -2.70 2.47
CA ILE A 66 -2.39 -1.81 3.60
C ILE A 66 -1.70 -2.30 4.87
N THR A 67 -1.81 -3.59 5.19
CA THR A 67 -1.14 -4.19 6.36
C THR A 67 0.39 -4.02 6.29
N LEU A 68 1.00 -4.21 5.12
CA LEU A 68 2.44 -3.98 4.94
C LEU A 68 2.83 -2.52 5.23
N PHE A 69 2.05 -1.55 4.75
CA PHE A 69 2.28 -0.14 5.03
C PHE A 69 2.10 0.21 6.51
N GLU A 70 1.10 -0.35 7.19
CA GLU A 70 0.90 -0.15 8.63
C GLU A 70 2.10 -0.63 9.45
N TYR A 71 2.66 -1.80 9.13
CA TYR A 71 3.90 -2.27 9.74
C TYR A 71 5.09 -1.35 9.39
N GLY A 72 5.13 -0.84 8.16
CA GLY A 72 6.10 0.17 7.72
C GLY A 72 6.09 1.39 8.61
N LEU A 73 4.91 1.94 8.88
CA LEU A 73 4.73 3.09 9.75
C LEU A 73 5.20 2.81 11.18
N LYS A 74 4.97 1.61 11.71
CA LYS A 74 5.48 1.22 13.05
C LYS A 74 7.01 1.24 13.12
N ILE A 75 7.69 0.74 12.08
CA ILE A 75 9.16 0.79 12.00
C ILE A 75 9.64 2.24 11.90
N MET A 76 9.01 3.06 11.06
CA MET A 76 9.38 4.47 10.93
C MET A 76 9.28 5.22 12.27
N ILE A 77 8.18 5.02 13.00
CA ILE A 77 7.99 5.61 14.33
C ILE A 77 9.08 5.14 15.29
N HIS A 78 9.37 3.84 15.29
CA HIS A 78 10.41 3.25 16.14
C HIS A 78 11.81 3.83 15.85
N CYS A 79 12.16 3.97 14.56
CA CYS A 79 13.42 4.52 14.09
C CYS A 79 13.47 6.06 14.06
N ARG A 80 12.40 6.75 14.46
CA ARG A 80 12.23 8.21 14.38
C ARG A 80 12.46 8.78 12.97
N GLN A 81 12.00 8.05 11.96
CA GLN A 81 12.08 8.44 10.55
C GLN A 81 10.72 8.95 10.06
N MET A 82 10.75 9.85 9.06
CA MET A 82 9.55 10.38 8.40
C MET A 82 9.29 9.78 7.02
N ILE A 83 10.22 8.97 6.49
CA ILE A 83 10.13 8.36 5.16
C ILE A 83 10.25 6.84 5.29
N LEU A 84 9.30 6.10 4.72
CA LEU A 84 9.40 4.65 4.58
C LEU A 84 10.38 4.33 3.46
N THR A 85 11.39 3.50 3.72
CA THR A 85 12.36 3.09 2.71
C THR A 85 12.10 1.67 2.22
N VAL A 86 12.65 1.33 1.04
CA VAL A 86 12.62 -0.05 0.51
C VAL A 86 13.30 -1.04 1.46
N ARG A 87 14.28 -0.58 2.25
CA ARG A 87 14.93 -1.40 3.28
C ARG A 87 13.96 -1.78 4.39
N ASP A 88 13.10 -0.84 4.81
CA ASP A 88 12.12 -1.08 5.86
C ASP A 88 11.03 -2.04 5.40
N THR A 89 10.53 -1.87 4.18
CA THR A 89 9.55 -2.81 3.60
C THR A 89 10.13 -4.21 3.43
N ARG A 90 11.38 -4.31 2.96
CA ARG A 90 12.10 -5.58 2.86
C ARG A 90 12.24 -6.27 4.22
N LEU A 91 12.63 -5.54 5.26
CA LEU A 91 12.75 -6.08 6.62
C LEU A 91 11.41 -6.65 7.13
N ILE A 92 10.29 -5.98 6.85
CA ILE A 92 8.96 -6.47 7.25
C ILE A 92 8.62 -7.77 6.53
N VAL A 93 8.86 -7.85 5.23
CA VAL A 93 8.61 -9.06 4.43
C VAL A 93 9.46 -10.22 4.94
N GLU A 94 10.75 -9.98 5.23
CA GLU A 94 11.66 -10.99 5.78
C GLU A 94 11.18 -11.49 7.15
N ILE A 95 10.80 -10.60 8.07
CA ILE A 95 10.23 -10.98 9.38
C ILE A 95 8.93 -11.80 9.20
N ALA A 96 8.04 -11.38 8.30
CA ALA A 96 6.78 -12.09 8.05
C ALA A 96 7.00 -13.49 7.46
N GLN A 97 8.02 -13.66 6.61
CA GLN A 97 8.42 -14.97 6.08
C GLN A 97 8.96 -15.88 7.18
N GLU A 98 9.84 -15.37 8.06
CA GLU A 98 10.37 -16.14 9.18
C GLU A 98 9.27 -16.57 10.15
N LEU A 99 8.34 -15.68 10.50
CA LEU A 99 7.18 -16.02 11.35
C LEU A 99 6.26 -17.07 10.72
N ARG A 100 6.18 -17.15 9.40
CA ARG A 100 5.39 -18.18 8.69
C ARG A 100 6.04 -19.56 8.73
N ASN A 101 7.36 -19.64 8.96
CA ASN A 101 8.14 -20.87 8.98
C ASN A 101 8.24 -21.52 10.36
N ILE A 102 7.74 -20.85 11.42
CA ILE A 102 7.67 -21.34 12.81
C ILE A 102 6.34 -22.07 13.03
#